data_AF-A0A928IYL2-F1
#
_entry.id   AF-A0A928IYL2-F1
#
_cell.length_a   1.000
_cell.length_b   1.000
_cell.length_c   1.000
_cell.angle_alpha   90.00
_cell.angle_beta   90.00
_cell.angle_gamma   90.00
#
_symmetry.space_group_name_H-M   'P 1'
#
loop_
_entity.id
_entity.type
_entity.pdbx_description
1 polymer ?
#
loop_
_entity_poly.entity_id
_entity_poly.type
_entity_poly.pdbx_seq_one_letter_code
_entity_poly.pdbx_strand_id
1 'polypeptide(L)'
;MMNEPSIEKLTQDGLNRYQVCIATAKIAREIIDQYNEEAERISSQMDTSGAKRPIHDDKPVKTAVHAIDNGEFEIIVPEQKTDLTEGNN
;
A
#
# COMPACT_ATOMS: atom_id res chain seq x y z
N MET A 1 -12.51 -11.91 7.51
CA MET A 1 -12.10 -11.47 8.86
C MET A 1 -11.24 -10.23 8.69
N MET A 2 -11.35 -9.21 9.56
CA MET A 2 -10.63 -7.92 9.40
C MET A 2 -9.11 -8.02 9.69
N ASN A 3 -8.66 -9.13 10.26
CA ASN A 3 -7.30 -9.30 10.80
C ASN A 3 -6.49 -10.37 10.06
N GLU A 4 -6.88 -10.72 8.84
CA GLU A 4 -6.16 -11.67 8.00
C GLU A 4 -5.53 -10.94 6.82
N PRO A 5 -4.26 -11.22 6.51
CA PRO A 5 -3.25 -11.91 7.33
C PRO A 5 -2.92 -11.18 8.64
N SER A 6 -2.45 -11.93 9.64
CA SER A 6 -2.07 -11.38 10.96
C SER A 6 -0.81 -10.52 10.86
N ILE A 7 -0.67 -9.57 11.80
CA ILE A 7 0.52 -8.70 11.83
C ILE A 7 1.80 -9.50 12.05
N GLU A 8 1.73 -10.58 12.84
CA GLU A 8 2.87 -11.47 13.10
C GLU A 8 3.38 -12.08 11.81
N LYS A 9 2.47 -12.53 10.93
CA LYS A 9 2.81 -13.10 9.62
C LYS A 9 3.53 -12.07 8.73
N LEU A 10 3.03 -10.85 8.68
CA LEU A 10 3.61 -9.77 7.87
C LEU A 10 4.96 -9.25 8.40
N THR A 11 5.32 -9.57 9.64
CA THR A 11 6.57 -9.13 10.28
C THR A 11 7.66 -10.21 10.33
N GLN A 12 7.45 -11.38 9.70
CA GLN A 12 8.39 -12.51 9.80
C GLN A 12 9.78 -12.21 9.21
N ASP A 13 9.87 -11.31 8.23
CA ASP A 13 11.11 -11.01 7.50
C ASP A 13 11.97 -9.92 8.15
N GLY A 14 11.89 -9.76 9.47
CA GLY A 14 12.64 -8.75 10.21
C GLY A 14 12.08 -7.32 10.12
N LEU A 15 10.93 -7.15 9.46
CA LEU A 15 10.18 -5.91 9.46
C LEU A 15 9.48 -5.70 10.80
N ASN A 16 9.53 -4.47 11.31
CA ASN A 16 8.73 -4.08 12.46
C ASN A 16 7.31 -3.66 12.06
N ARG A 17 6.41 -3.66 13.04
CA ARG A 17 4.98 -3.35 12.83
C ARG A 17 4.72 -1.97 12.21
N TYR A 18 5.57 -0.98 12.49
CA TYR A 18 5.44 0.37 11.94
C TYR A 18 5.86 0.41 10.47
N GLN A 19 6.91 -0.31 10.09
CA GLN A 19 7.34 -0.44 8.69
C GLN A 19 6.25 -1.09 7.83
N VAL A 20 5.64 -2.18 8.33
CA VAL A 20 4.50 -2.82 7.67
C VAL A 20 3.32 -1.86 7.55
N CYS A 21 2.98 -1.12 8.61
CA CYS A 21 1.89 -0.13 8.57
C CYS A 21 2.12 0.96 7.50
N ILE A 22 3.33 1.50 7.43
CA ILE A 22 3.70 2.53 6.45
C ILE A 22 3.64 1.96 5.03
N ALA A 23 4.18 0.75 4.82
CA ALA A 23 4.14 0.08 3.52
C ALA A 23 2.70 -0.15 3.06
N THR A 24 1.85 -0.72 3.92
CA THR A 24 0.42 -0.92 3.64
C THR A 24 -0.28 0.38 3.27
N ALA A 25 0.00 1.48 3.98
CA ALA A 25 -0.60 2.77 3.68
C ALA A 25 -0.17 3.33 2.31
N LYS A 26 1.10 3.15 1.94
CA LYS A 26 1.63 3.55 0.62
C LYS A 26 1.01 2.72 -0.50
N ILE A 27 0.97 1.40 -0.35
CA ILE A 27 0.38 0.50 -1.35
C ILE A 27 -1.13 0.77 -1.49
N ALA A 28 -1.83 1.00 -0.39
CA ALA A 28 -3.26 1.35 -0.44
C ALA A 28 -3.52 2.66 -1.19
N ARG A 29 -2.60 3.64 -1.12
CA ARG A 29 -2.69 4.87 -1.91
C ARG A 29 -2.51 4.58 -3.40
N GLU A 30 -1.49 3.81 -3.75
CA GLU A 30 -1.22 3.38 -5.13
C GLU A 30 -2.45 2.69 -5.76
N ILE A 31 -3.07 1.78 -5.01
CA ILE A 31 -4.30 1.09 -5.44
C ILE A 31 -5.45 2.07 -5.70
N ILE A 32 -5.62 3.09 -4.84
CA ILE A 32 -6.64 4.12 -5.05
C ILE A 32 -6.35 4.94 -6.32
N ASP A 33 -5.09 5.26 -6.55
CA ASP A 33 -4.68 6.05 -7.71
C ASP A 33 -4.94 5.25 -9.00
N GLN A 34 -4.62 3.95 -9.02
CA GLN A 34 -4.98 3.04 -10.11
C GLN A 34 -6.49 2.96 -10.37
N TYR A 35 -7.31 2.92 -9.32
CA TYR A 35 -8.77 2.92 -9.45
C TYR A 35 -9.31 4.22 -10.06
N ASN A 36 -8.70 5.36 -9.71
CA ASN A 36 -9.05 6.65 -10.29
C ASN A 36 -8.66 6.73 -11.76
N GLU A 37 -7.44 6.30 -12.11
CA GLU A 37 -6.98 6.24 -13.50
C GLU A 37 -7.85 5.32 -14.36
N GLU A 38 -8.28 4.18 -13.82
CA GLU A 38 -9.22 3.29 -14.49
C GLU A 38 -10.59 3.96 -14.72
N ALA A 39 -11.12 4.64 -13.70
CA ALA A 39 -12.37 5.38 -13.84
C ALA A 39 -12.27 6.50 -14.89
N GLU A 40 -11.16 7.24 -14.92
CA GLU A 40 -10.90 8.30 -15.92
C GLU A 40 -10.76 7.72 -17.33
N ARG A 41 -10.08 6.59 -17.48
CA ARG A 41 -9.95 5.88 -18.76
C ARG A 41 -11.31 5.44 -19.29
N ILE A 42 -12.14 4.83 -18.44
CA ILE A 42 -13.49 4.39 -18.80
C ILE A 42 -14.35 5.61 -19.19
N SER A 43 -14.31 6.68 -18.39
CA SER A 43 -15.06 7.91 -18.67
C SER A 43 -14.60 8.57 -19.97
N SER A 44 -13.33 8.46 -20.34
CA SER A 44 -12.79 9.03 -21.58
C SER A 44 -13.18 8.21 -22.82
N GLN A 45 -13.47 6.92 -22.65
CA GLN A 45 -13.93 6.03 -23.74
C GLN A 45 -15.45 6.03 -23.90
N MET A 46 -16.19 6.36 -22.84
CA MET A 46 -17.65 6.44 -22.85
C MET A 46 -18.06 7.91 -23.03
N ASP A 47 -18.47 8.30 -24.24
CA ASP A 47 -19.00 9.65 -24.59
C ASP A 47 -20.31 10.04 -23.84
N THR A 48 -20.67 9.31 -22.79
CA THR A 48 -21.92 9.50 -22.04
C THR A 48 -21.63 9.87 -20.59
N SER A 49 -22.31 10.92 -20.12
CA SER A 49 -22.22 11.52 -18.78
C SER A 49 -22.65 10.61 -17.60
N GLY A 50 -22.73 9.30 -17.82
CA GLY A 50 -23.21 8.30 -16.87
C GLY A 50 -22.17 7.25 -16.47
N ALA A 51 -20.88 7.46 -16.75
CA ALA A 51 -19.83 6.53 -16.37
C ALA A 51 -19.84 6.30 -14.83
N LYS A 52 -20.28 5.12 -14.41
CA LYS A 52 -20.23 4.71 -13.00
C LYS A 52 -18.80 4.32 -12.67
N ARG A 53 -18.28 4.82 -11.55
CA ARG A 53 -17.00 4.36 -11.02
C ARG A 53 -17.03 2.83 -10.88
N PRO A 54 -15.97 2.13 -11.29
CA PRO A 54 -15.86 0.70 -11.04
C PRO A 54 -16.03 0.45 -9.53
N ILE A 55 -16.90 -0.50 -9.20
CA ILE A 55 -17.13 -0.92 -7.81
C ILE A 55 -16.08 -1.98 -7.53
N HIS A 56 -15.17 -1.68 -6.62
CA HIS A 56 -14.20 -2.65 -6.11
C HIS A 56 -14.77 -3.30 -4.85
N ASP A 57 -14.73 -4.63 -4.80
CA ASP A 57 -15.32 -5.41 -3.71
C ASP A 57 -14.58 -5.23 -2.37
N ASP A 58 -13.26 -5.02 -2.44
CA ASP A 58 -12.40 -4.91 -1.26
C ASP A 58 -11.87 -3.50 -1.04
N LYS A 59 -11.76 -3.12 0.24
CA LYS A 59 -11.13 -1.86 0.64
C LYS A 59 -9.66 -1.87 0.18
N PRO A 60 -9.11 -0.74 -0.31
CA PRO A 60 -7.71 -0.65 -0.77
C PRO A 60 -6.71 -1.12 0.28
N VAL A 61 -6.96 -0.84 1.56
CA VAL A 61 -6.13 -1.31 2.67
C VAL A 61 -6.12 -2.84 2.78
N LYS A 62 -7.27 -3.49 2.59
CA LYS A 62 -7.35 -4.96 2.63
C LYS A 62 -6.59 -5.56 1.44
N THR A 63 -6.77 -5.01 0.24
CA THR A 63 -6.03 -5.42 -0.95
C THR A 63 -4.52 -5.25 -0.74
N ALA A 64 -4.08 -4.12 -0.18
CA ALA A 64 -2.67 -3.87 0.11
C ALA A 64 -2.07 -4.90 1.08
N VAL A 65 -2.79 -5.24 2.17
CA VAL A 65 -2.32 -6.23 3.14
C VAL A 65 -2.18 -7.62 2.49
N HIS A 66 -3.12 -8.02 1.65
CA HIS A 66 -3.02 -9.28 0.90
C HIS A 66 -1.90 -9.26 -0.13
N ALA A 67 -1.69 -8.14 -0.82
CA ALA A 67 -0.63 -8.02 -1.81
C ALA A 67 0.78 -8.16 -1.17
N ILE A 68 0.97 -7.60 0.02
CA ILE A 68 2.20 -7.82 0.81
C ILE A 68 2.36 -9.31 1.14
N ASP A 69 1.31 -9.96 1.64
CA ASP A 69 1.35 -11.38 2.04
C ASP A 69 1.54 -12.36 0.88
N ASN A 70 1.04 -11.98 -0.30
CA ASN A 70 1.25 -12.71 -1.55
C ASN A 70 2.65 -12.50 -2.15
N GLY A 71 3.46 -11.58 -1.59
CA GLY A 71 4.77 -11.23 -2.13
C GLY A 71 4.72 -10.37 -3.40
N GLU A 72 3.60 -9.69 -3.66
CA GLU A 72 3.46 -8.77 -4.81
C GLU A 72 4.27 -7.48 -4.62
N PHE A 73 4.64 -7.17 -3.36
CA PHE A 73 5.43 -5.99 -3.00
C PHE A 73 6.61 -6.37 -2.09
N GLU A 74 7.78 -5.80 -2.38
CA GLU A 74 8.97 -5.87 -1.53
C GLU A 74 9.09 -4.57 -0.72
N ILE A 75 9.20 -4.69 0.61
CA ILE A 75 9.34 -3.54 1.51
C ILE A 75 10.81 -3.24 1.74
N ILE A 76 11.33 -2.24 1.03
CA ILE A 76 12.71 -1.78 1.18
C ILE A 76 12.77 -0.69 2.26
N VAL A 77 13.51 -0.97 3.33
CA VAL A 77 13.78 0.00 4.41
C VAL A 77 15.18 0.56 4.22
N PRO A 78 15.35 1.89 4.04
CA PRO A 78 16.67 2.49 3.96
C PRO A 78 17.39 2.37 5.31
N GLU A 79 18.68 2.05 5.27
CA GLU A 79 19.52 2.07 6.47
C GLU A 79 19.51 3.48 7.09
N GLN A 80 19.33 3.56 8.41
CA GLN A 80 19.42 4.82 9.13
C GLN A 80 20.85 5.35 9.00
N LYS A 81 21.05 6.45 8.27
CA LYS A 81 22.26 7.26 8.43
C LYS A 81 22.25 7.82 9.85
N THR A 82 23.03 7.21 10.74
CA THR A 82 23.40 7.83 12.01
C THR A 82 24.36 8.97 11.68
N ASP A 83 23.84 10.17 11.50
CA ASP A 83 24.67 11.38 11.54
C ASP A 83 25.13 11.55 12.99
N LEU A 84 26.20 10.85 13.36
CA LEU A 84 26.96 11.08 14.58
C LEU A 84 27.65 12.43 14.41
N THR A 85 26.99 13.50 14.85
CA THR A 85 27.69 14.76 15.11
C THR A 85 28.59 14.53 16.31
N GLU A 86 29.87 14.26 16.07
CA GLU A 86 30.94 14.34 17.06
C GLU A 86 31.04 15.79 17.56
N GLY A 87 30.25 16.11 18.58
CA GLY A 87 30.43 17.31 19.39
C GLY A 87 31.57 17.07 20.37
N ASN A 88 32.77 17.48 19.96
CA ASN A 88 33.97 17.47 20.79
C ASN A 88 33.74 18.23 22.12
N ASN A 89 34.27 17.62 23.17
CA ASN A 89 34.32 18.10 24.57
C ASN A 89 35.31 19.25 24.74
#